data_AF-A0A918ISX8-F1
#
_entry.id   AF-A0A918ISX8-F1
#
_cell.length_a   1.000
_cell.length_b   1.000
_cell.length_c   1.000
_cell.angle_alpha   90.00
_cell.angle_beta   90.00
_cell.angle_gamma   90.00
#
_symmetry.space_group_name_H-M   'P 1'
#
loop_
_entity.id
_entity.type
_entity.pdbx_description
1 polymer ?
#
loop_
_entity_poly.entity_id
_entity_poly.type
_entity_poly.pdbx_seq_one_letter_code
_entity_poly.pdbx_strand_id
1 'polypeptide(L)'
;MIKPADLPDVIPIFPLPGALLLPRARLPLHIFEPRYLAMLSDCMKTDHRLIGMIQPREVPGSAERRLQAIGCAGRLTGFSETEDGRYMITLSGISRFRVAEEVAGFQPYRRCQVEWAPFTRDLGPAETDQAFQRTEFLALLGRYFEAQGLSTDWGSLHEADPELLINSLSMLCPFDPSDKQALLEAPSLPTRRETLVTLMEIALRGGTDGERLQ
;
A
#
# COMPACT_ATOMS: atom_id res chain seq x y z
N MET A 1 -17.80 1.44 12.11
CA MET A 1 -17.80 1.94 10.73
C MET A 1 -17.23 3.35 10.78
N ILE A 2 -16.13 3.62 10.07
CA ILE A 2 -15.49 4.94 10.05
C ILE A 2 -16.39 5.88 9.26
N LYS A 3 -16.72 7.04 9.81
CA LYS A 3 -17.52 8.05 9.14
C LYS A 3 -16.57 9.01 8.38
N PRO A 4 -17.01 9.65 7.29
CA PRO A 4 -16.23 10.70 6.63
C PRO A 4 -15.77 11.81 7.60
N ALA A 5 -16.53 12.08 8.66
CA ALA A 5 -16.17 13.02 9.71
C ALA A 5 -14.95 12.61 10.56
N ASP A 6 -14.49 11.36 10.46
CA ASP A 6 -13.30 10.85 11.17
C ASP A 6 -12.01 11.02 10.34
N LEU A 7 -12.09 11.61 9.14
CA LEU A 7 -10.96 11.86 8.25
C LEU A 7 -10.48 13.32 8.44
N PRO A 8 -9.33 13.55 9.10
CA PRO A 8 -8.80 14.89 9.31
C PRO A 8 -8.19 15.46 8.03
N ASP A 9 -8.14 16.79 7.93
CA ASP A 9 -7.54 17.46 6.77
C ASP A 9 -6.02 17.34 6.74
N VAL A 10 -5.37 17.15 7.90
CA VAL A 10 -3.92 17.00 8.04
C VAL A 10 -3.57 15.70 8.72
N ILE A 11 -2.71 14.90 8.10
CA ILE A 11 -2.22 13.63 8.65
C ILE A 11 -0.70 13.58 8.69
N PRO A 12 -0.11 12.83 9.65
CA PRO A 12 1.30 12.47 9.58
C PRO A 12 1.54 11.52 8.40
N ILE A 13 2.69 11.67 7.75
CA ILE A 13 3.07 10.90 6.56
C ILE A 13 4.27 10.02 6.85
N PHE A 14 4.17 8.76 6.43
CA PHE A 14 5.24 7.78 6.41
C PHE A 14 5.64 7.48 4.96
N PRO A 15 6.72 8.10 4.46
CA PRO A 15 7.28 7.78 3.15
C PRO A 15 8.06 6.46 3.22
N LEU A 16 7.61 5.43 2.50
CA LEU A 16 8.28 4.13 2.49
C LEU A 16 8.29 3.56 1.06
N PRO A 17 9.47 3.49 0.39
CA PRO A 17 9.56 2.98 -0.97
C PRO A 17 9.19 1.50 -1.05
N GLY A 18 8.41 1.12 -2.06
CA GLY A 18 7.98 -0.26 -2.29
C GLY A 18 6.95 -0.80 -1.29
N ALA A 19 6.57 -0.01 -0.28
CA ALA A 19 5.45 -0.35 0.58
C ALA A 19 4.15 0.21 -0.01
N LEU A 20 3.13 -0.65 -0.03
CA LEU A 20 1.79 -0.32 -0.48
C LEU A 20 0.81 -0.63 0.64
N LEU A 21 -0.13 0.27 0.89
CA LEU A 21 -1.29 0.05 1.73
C LEU A 21 -2.54 0.30 0.89
N LEU A 22 -3.50 -0.61 0.98
CA LEU A 22 -4.80 -0.47 0.31
C LEU A 22 -5.92 -0.44 1.37
N PRO A 23 -7.08 0.20 1.06
CA PRO A 23 -8.26 0.14 1.92
C PRO A 23 -8.61 -1.31 2.29
N ARG A 24 -9.05 -1.53 3.54
CA ARG A 24 -9.40 -2.84 4.13
C ARG A 24 -8.24 -3.85 4.28
N ALA A 25 -7.07 -3.58 3.71
CA ALA A 25 -5.89 -4.41 3.90
C ALA A 25 -5.16 -4.06 5.21
N ARG A 26 -4.23 -4.93 5.61
CA ARG A 26 -3.38 -4.73 6.79
C ARG A 26 -1.91 -4.67 6.38
N LEU A 27 -1.19 -3.70 6.92
CA LEU A 27 0.25 -3.55 6.70
C LEU A 27 0.98 -3.57 8.06
N PRO A 28 1.70 -4.65 8.38
CA PRO A 28 2.61 -4.68 9.52
C PRO A 28 3.89 -3.89 9.19
N LEU A 29 4.41 -3.14 10.16
CA LEU A 29 5.64 -2.34 10.01
C LEU A 29 6.50 -2.41 11.26
N HIS A 30 7.82 -2.45 11.06
CA HIS A 30 8.81 -2.29 12.13
C HIS A 30 9.24 -0.82 12.21
N ILE A 31 8.99 -0.19 13.35
CA ILE A 31 9.31 1.21 13.61
C ILE A 31 10.46 1.29 14.60
N PHE A 32 11.57 1.87 14.16
CA PHE A 32 12.76 2.02 15.00
C PHE A 32 13.43 3.39 14.82
N GLU A 33 13.19 4.11 13.71
CA GLU A 33 13.77 5.44 13.52
C GLU A 33 13.13 6.47 14.47
N PRO A 34 13.92 7.30 15.19
CA PRO A 34 13.40 8.25 16.18
C PRO A 34 12.29 9.18 15.69
N ARG A 35 12.36 9.64 14.44
CA ARG A 35 11.30 10.47 13.84
C ARG A 35 9.96 9.77 13.72
N TYR A 36 9.95 8.47 13.40
CA TYR A 36 8.73 7.69 13.25
C TYR A 36 8.22 7.20 14.60
N LEU A 37 9.10 7.05 15.59
CA LEU A 37 8.70 6.88 17.00
C LEU A 37 7.94 8.11 17.51
N ALA A 38 8.44 9.32 17.23
CA ALA A 38 7.74 10.56 17.54
C ALA A 38 6.39 10.66 16.81
N MET A 39 6.36 10.31 15.53
CA MET A 39 5.12 10.25 14.73
C MET A 39 4.09 9.31 15.34
N LEU A 40 4.51 8.12 15.77
CA LEU A 40 3.65 7.13 16.39
C LEU A 40 3.10 7.61 17.73
N SER A 41 3.95 8.21 18.57
CA SER A 41 3.54 8.83 19.84
C SER A 41 2.47 9.90 19.61
N ASP A 42 2.65 10.79 18.63
CA ASP A 42 1.70 11.84 18.33
C ASP A 42 0.41 11.30 17.71
N CYS A 43 0.50 10.32 16.82
CA CYS A 43 -0.65 9.63 16.23
C CYS A 43 -1.55 9.00 17.32
N MET A 44 -0.96 8.34 18.32
CA MET A 44 -1.70 7.72 19.43
C MET A 44 -2.47 8.72 20.30
N LYS A 45 -2.05 10.00 20.34
CA LYS A 45 -2.74 11.08 21.06
C LYS A 45 -3.98 11.61 20.33
N THR A 46 -4.17 11.23 19.06
CA THR A 46 -5.34 11.62 18.26
C THR A 46 -6.44 10.57 18.36
N ASP A 47 -7.70 10.99 18.20
CA ASP A 47 -8.84 10.06 18.18
C ASP A 47 -8.87 9.19 16.91
N HIS A 48 -8.41 9.74 15.79
CA HIS A 48 -8.44 9.07 14.48
C HIS A 48 -7.31 8.05 14.31
N ARG A 49 -6.14 8.26 14.93
CA ARG A 49 -4.95 7.38 14.86
C ARG A 49 -4.56 6.99 13.44
N LEU A 50 -4.57 7.98 12.54
CA LEU A 50 -4.29 7.78 11.12
C LEU A 50 -2.86 8.16 10.78
N ILE A 51 -2.21 7.32 9.97
CA ILE A 51 -0.91 7.57 9.36
C ILE A 51 -1.06 7.40 7.86
N GLY A 52 -0.60 8.39 7.09
CA GLY A 52 -0.58 8.33 5.63
C GLY A 52 0.62 7.55 5.13
N MET A 53 0.42 6.34 4.62
CA MET A 53 1.45 5.60 3.89
C MET A 53 1.54 6.15 2.47
N ILE A 54 2.75 6.48 2.04
CA ILE A 54 2.97 7.02 0.70
C ILE A 54 4.33 6.59 0.16
N GLN A 55 4.43 6.39 -1.15
CA GLN A 55 5.73 6.15 -1.75
C GLN A 55 6.46 7.47 -1.97
N PRO A 56 7.78 7.54 -1.69
CA PRO A 56 8.60 8.63 -2.18
C PRO A 56 8.74 8.53 -3.71
N ARG A 57 8.99 9.67 -4.34
CA ARG A 57 9.30 9.81 -5.76
C ARG A 57 10.63 10.53 -5.91
N GLU A 58 11.47 9.97 -6.78
CA GLU A 58 12.72 10.62 -7.17
C GLU A 58 12.44 11.79 -8.11
N VAL A 59 13.21 12.87 -7.93
CA VAL A 59 13.20 14.02 -8.82
C VAL A 59 14.47 13.95 -9.67
N PRO A 60 14.37 13.79 -11.00
CA PRO A 60 15.55 13.74 -11.86
C PRO A 60 16.44 14.97 -11.65
N GLY A 61 17.72 14.75 -11.37
CA GLY A 61 18.69 15.83 -11.15
C GLY A 61 18.62 16.50 -9.77
N SER A 62 17.88 15.96 -8.81
CA SER A 62 17.82 16.45 -7.43
C SER A 62 17.99 15.32 -6.42
N ALA A 63 18.69 15.61 -5.31
CA ALA A 63 18.75 14.71 -4.16
C ALA A 63 17.44 14.71 -3.34
N GLU A 64 16.50 15.60 -3.67
CA GLU A 64 15.21 15.72 -3.00
C GLU A 64 14.30 14.52 -3.33
N ARG A 65 13.89 13.79 -2.28
CA ARG A 65 12.80 12.80 -2.38
C ARG A 65 11.48 13.51 -2.12
N ARG A 66 10.69 13.69 -3.17
CA ARG A 66 9.30 14.17 -3.06
C ARG A 66 8.38 13.01 -2.71
N LEU A 67 7.13 13.32 -2.38
CA LEU A 67 6.10 12.32 -2.18
C LEU A 67 5.36 12.07 -3.50
N GLN A 68 4.86 10.86 -3.71
CA GLN A 68 3.84 10.64 -4.73
C GLN A 68 2.58 11.46 -4.41
N ALA A 69 1.75 11.70 -5.43
CA ALA A 69 0.54 12.51 -5.24
C ALA A 69 -0.54 11.75 -4.46
N ILE A 70 -0.55 10.41 -4.52
CA ILE A 70 -1.58 9.57 -3.92
C ILE A 70 -0.93 8.60 -2.92
N GLY A 71 -1.50 8.54 -1.73
CA GLY A 71 -1.16 7.59 -0.67
C GLY A 71 -2.40 6.89 -0.12
N CYS A 72 -2.22 6.04 0.89
CA CYS A 72 -3.32 5.42 1.64
C CYS A 72 -3.15 5.66 3.13
N ALA A 73 -4.20 6.17 3.76
CA ALA A 73 -4.25 6.34 5.20
C ALA A 73 -4.56 5.01 5.87
N GLY A 74 -3.74 4.64 6.85
CA GLY A 74 -3.93 3.48 7.70
C GLY A 74 -4.23 3.90 9.13
N ARG A 75 -5.21 3.25 9.75
CA ARG A 75 -5.47 3.39 11.18
C ARG A 75 -4.55 2.45 11.95
N LEU A 76 -3.91 2.96 12.98
CA LEU A 76 -3.14 2.15 13.92
C LEU A 76 -4.09 1.22 14.69
N THR A 77 -4.03 -0.07 14.40
CA THR A 77 -4.89 -1.11 15.00
C THR A 77 -4.13 -2.14 15.81
N GLY A 78 -2.81 -2.22 15.65
CA GLY A 78 -1.94 -3.08 16.44
C GLY A 78 -0.67 -2.35 16.81
N PHE A 79 -0.19 -2.57 18.03
CA PHE A 79 1.01 -1.97 18.58
C PHE A 79 1.60 -2.91 19.62
N SER A 80 2.87 -3.27 19.47
CA SER A 80 3.63 -4.05 20.45
C SER A 80 5.09 -3.59 20.46
N GLU A 81 5.64 -3.45 21.64
CA GLU A 81 7.07 -3.21 21.85
C GLU A 81 7.85 -4.52 21.77
N THR A 82 8.99 -4.50 21.09
CA THR A 82 9.92 -5.62 21.02
C THR A 82 11.02 -5.45 22.06
N GLU A 83 11.68 -6.54 22.45
CA GLU A 83 12.71 -6.56 23.50
C GLU A 83 13.94 -5.68 23.18
N ASP A 84 14.15 -5.34 21.91
CA ASP A 84 15.23 -4.49 21.42
C ASP A 84 14.83 -3.01 21.25
N GLY A 85 13.68 -2.60 21.81
CA GLY A 85 13.23 -1.21 21.79
C GLY A 85 12.67 -0.73 20.45
N ARG A 86 12.30 -1.67 19.57
CA ARG A 86 11.56 -1.37 18.34
C ARG A 86 10.06 -1.55 18.59
N TYR A 87 9.24 -0.98 17.71
CA TYR A 87 7.81 -1.21 17.72
C TYR A 87 7.38 -1.98 16.48
N MET A 88 6.63 -3.04 16.70
CA MET A 88 5.81 -3.64 15.66
C MET A 88 4.45 -2.94 15.70
N ILE A 89 4.05 -2.35 14.57
CA ILE A 89 2.71 -1.80 14.41
C ILE A 89 1.96 -2.51 13.30
N THR A 90 0.63 -2.45 13.37
CA THR A 90 -0.24 -2.85 12.25
C THR A 90 -1.14 -1.69 11.88
N LEU A 91 -1.06 -1.28 10.62
CA LEU A 91 -1.97 -0.32 10.02
C LEU A 91 -3.10 -1.06 9.28
N SER A 92 -4.35 -0.74 9.60
CA SER A 92 -5.50 -1.16 8.79
C SER A 92 -5.85 -0.04 7.80
N GLY A 93 -5.82 -0.32 6.50
CA GLY A 93 -6.09 0.66 5.46
C GLY A 93 -7.52 1.18 5.51
N ILE A 94 -7.67 2.50 5.48
CA ILE A 94 -8.96 3.17 5.61
C ILE A 94 -9.41 3.75 4.26
N SER A 95 -8.60 4.66 3.72
CA SER A 95 -8.93 5.37 2.48
C SER A 95 -7.65 5.86 1.82
N ARG A 96 -7.66 5.87 0.50
CA ARG A 96 -6.69 6.65 -0.27
C ARG A 96 -6.93 8.13 -0.05
N PHE A 97 -5.88 8.89 -0.28
CA PHE A 97 -5.87 10.35 -0.21
C PHE A 97 -4.96 10.92 -1.27
N ARG A 98 -5.22 12.17 -1.66
CA ARG A 98 -4.34 12.96 -2.51
C ARG A 98 -3.62 14.00 -1.64
N VAL A 99 -2.31 14.14 -1.80
CA VAL A 99 -1.55 15.21 -1.15
C VAL A 99 -1.93 16.54 -1.80
N ALA A 100 -2.40 17.50 -1.00
CA ALA A 100 -2.60 18.88 -1.43
C ALA A 100 -1.29 19.66 -1.24
N GLU A 101 -0.75 19.65 -0.02
CA GLU A 101 0.52 20.32 0.31
C GLU A 101 1.22 19.69 1.52
N GLU A 102 2.55 19.84 1.59
CA GLU A 102 3.31 19.52 2.80
C GLU A 102 3.20 20.66 3.82
N VAL A 103 2.86 20.32 5.06
CA VAL A 103 2.70 21.28 6.15
C VAL A 103 4.05 21.48 6.84
N ALA A 104 4.54 22.71 6.82
CA ALA A 104 5.75 23.09 7.56
C ALA A 104 5.53 22.99 9.08
N GLY A 105 6.57 22.60 9.82
CA GLY A 105 6.50 22.50 11.27
C GLY A 105 7.80 22.02 11.89
N PHE A 106 7.80 21.90 13.22
CA PHE A 106 8.96 21.43 14.00
C PHE A 106 8.95 19.91 14.23
N GLN A 107 7.92 19.21 13.74
CA GLN A 107 7.85 17.75 13.86
C GLN A 107 8.99 17.11 13.06
N PRO A 108 9.63 16.04 13.58
CA PRO A 108 10.74 15.37 12.89
C PRO A 108 10.27 14.48 11.72
N TYR A 109 8.98 14.44 11.45
CA TYR A 109 8.32 13.66 10.40
C TYR A 109 7.44 14.57 9.53
N ARG A 110 7.16 14.14 8.30
CA ARG A 110 6.36 14.91 7.35
C ARG A 110 4.89 14.88 7.72
N ARG A 111 4.19 15.97 7.42
CA ARG A 111 2.73 16.09 7.54
C ARG A 111 2.21 16.69 6.26
N CYS A 112 1.03 16.26 5.82
CA CYS A 112 0.41 16.83 4.63
C CYS A 112 -1.02 17.21 4.90
N GLN A 113 -1.45 18.30 4.28
CA GLN A 113 -2.87 18.51 4.00
C GLN A 113 -3.28 17.56 2.88
N VAL A 114 -4.42 16.90 3.03
CA VAL A 114 -4.85 15.83 2.14
C VAL A 114 -6.31 15.97 1.72
N GLU A 115 -6.61 15.46 0.52
CA GLU A 115 -7.94 15.44 -0.05
C GLU A 115 -8.49 14.01 -0.11
N TRP A 116 -9.67 13.83 0.46
CA TRP A 116 -10.38 12.55 0.51
C TRP A 116 -11.45 12.41 -0.58
N ALA A 117 -11.96 13.54 -1.08
CA ALA A 117 -13.10 13.58 -2.00
C ALA A 117 -12.94 12.71 -3.27
N PRO A 118 -11.75 12.59 -3.89
CA PRO A 118 -11.56 11.69 -5.02
C PRO A 118 -11.71 10.19 -4.68
N PHE A 119 -11.71 9.82 -3.40
CA PHE A 119 -11.63 8.43 -2.92
C PHE A 119 -12.80 8.02 -2.02
N THR A 120 -13.95 8.68 -2.14
CA THR A 120 -15.15 8.38 -1.35
C THR A 120 -15.60 6.92 -1.44
N ARG A 121 -15.32 6.24 -2.57
CA ARG A 121 -15.61 4.81 -2.76
C ARG A 121 -14.89 3.91 -1.74
N ASP A 122 -13.73 4.32 -1.25
CA ASP A 122 -12.90 3.53 -0.34
C ASP A 122 -13.60 3.31 1.01
N LEU A 123 -14.46 4.23 1.44
CA LEU A 123 -15.27 4.10 2.66
C LEU A 123 -16.54 3.26 2.48
N GLY A 124 -16.86 2.89 1.24
CA GLY A 124 -18.01 2.05 0.92
C GLY A 124 -17.80 0.57 1.27
N PRO A 125 -18.80 -0.28 0.99
CA PRO A 125 -18.67 -1.72 1.17
C PRO A 125 -17.57 -2.30 0.28
N ALA A 126 -17.17 -3.53 0.57
CA ALA A 126 -16.24 -4.28 -0.26
C ALA A 126 -16.62 -4.21 -1.75
N GLU A 127 -15.61 -4.09 -2.61
CA GLU A 127 -15.80 -4.07 -4.06
C GLU A 127 -15.96 -5.49 -4.58
N THR A 128 -16.75 -5.62 -5.65
CA THR A 128 -16.91 -6.89 -6.35
C THR A 128 -16.42 -6.74 -7.79
N ASP A 129 -15.85 -7.81 -8.31
CA ASP A 129 -15.44 -7.90 -9.71
C ASP A 129 -16.15 -9.10 -10.34
N GLN A 130 -17.21 -8.82 -11.10
CA GLN A 130 -18.00 -9.84 -11.76
C GLN A 130 -17.26 -10.53 -12.92
N ALA A 131 -16.23 -9.88 -13.46
CA ALA A 131 -15.40 -10.42 -14.53
C ALA A 131 -14.21 -11.24 -13.98
N PHE A 132 -14.12 -11.44 -12.66
CA PHE A 132 -12.98 -12.13 -12.07
C PHE A 132 -12.98 -13.62 -12.37
N GLN A 133 -12.14 -14.02 -13.32
CA GLN A 133 -11.89 -15.42 -13.66
C GLN A 133 -10.84 -16.03 -12.73
N ARG A 134 -11.27 -16.43 -11.52
CA ARG A 134 -10.37 -16.92 -10.46
C ARG A 134 -9.42 -18.03 -10.92
N THR A 135 -9.92 -19.04 -11.65
CA THR A 135 -9.10 -20.19 -12.09
C THR A 135 -7.95 -19.75 -13.00
N GLU A 136 -8.23 -18.91 -13.99
CA GLU A 136 -7.21 -18.39 -14.91
C GLU A 136 -6.21 -17.47 -14.20
N PHE A 137 -6.71 -16.63 -13.30
CA PHE A 137 -5.89 -15.75 -12.50
C PHE A 137 -4.90 -16.53 -11.61
N LEU A 138 -5.37 -17.56 -10.91
CA LEU A 138 -4.52 -18.39 -10.06
C LEU A 138 -3.51 -19.21 -10.87
N ALA A 139 -3.86 -19.66 -12.08
CA ALA A 139 -2.92 -20.32 -12.98
C ALA A 139 -1.79 -19.37 -13.43
N LEU A 140 -2.11 -18.12 -13.76
CA LEU A 140 -1.11 -17.08 -14.05
C LEU A 140 -0.22 -16.80 -12.84
N LEU A 141 -0.84 -16.64 -11.67
CA LEU A 141 -0.14 -16.41 -10.40
C LEU A 141 0.83 -17.54 -10.07
N GLY A 142 0.44 -18.80 -10.31
CA GLY A 142 1.30 -19.97 -10.12
C GLY A 142 2.58 -19.90 -10.93
N ARG A 143 2.46 -19.60 -12.22
CA ARG A 143 3.63 -19.41 -13.10
C ARG A 143 4.50 -18.24 -12.64
N TYR A 144 3.87 -17.13 -12.24
CA TYR A 144 4.59 -15.96 -11.73
C TYR A 144 5.38 -16.28 -10.45
N PHE A 145 4.77 -16.97 -9.48
CA PHE A 145 5.44 -17.37 -8.25
C PHE A 145 6.58 -18.35 -8.48
N GLU A 146 6.39 -19.33 -9.37
CA GLU A 146 7.47 -20.24 -9.79
C GLU A 146 8.64 -19.46 -10.40
N ALA A 147 8.37 -18.54 -11.32
CA ALA A 147 9.41 -17.71 -11.96
C ALA A 147 10.14 -16.78 -10.98
N GLN A 148 9.47 -16.34 -9.90
CA GLN A 148 10.05 -15.50 -8.86
C GLN A 148 10.65 -16.29 -7.68
N GLY A 149 10.59 -17.63 -7.71
CA GLY A 149 11.06 -18.48 -6.60
C GLY A 149 10.27 -18.29 -5.31
N LEU A 150 9.01 -17.87 -5.40
CA LEU A 150 8.14 -17.61 -4.25
C LEU A 150 7.38 -18.87 -3.84
N SER A 151 7.37 -19.15 -2.54
CA SER A 151 6.51 -20.19 -1.96
C SER A 151 5.14 -19.63 -1.62
N THR A 152 4.10 -20.46 -1.65
CA THR A 152 2.73 -20.02 -1.45
C THR A 152 1.87 -21.12 -0.84
N ASP A 153 1.05 -20.71 0.14
CA ASP A 153 -0.06 -21.52 0.61
C ASP A 153 -1.26 -21.34 -0.34
N TRP A 154 -1.35 -22.25 -1.31
CA TRP A 154 -2.43 -22.26 -2.29
C TRP A 154 -3.81 -22.45 -1.67
N GLY A 155 -3.91 -23.17 -0.54
CA GLY A 155 -5.18 -23.41 0.14
C GLY A 155 -5.82 -22.09 0.59
N SER A 156 -5.05 -21.26 1.29
CA SER A 156 -5.48 -19.94 1.74
C SER A 156 -5.87 -19.01 0.58
N LEU A 157 -5.15 -19.05 -0.55
CA LEU A 157 -5.48 -18.21 -1.71
C LEU A 157 -6.76 -18.64 -2.43
N HIS A 158 -7.04 -19.94 -2.50
CA HIS A 158 -8.24 -20.45 -3.16
C HIS A 158 -9.53 -20.03 -2.44
N GLU A 159 -9.47 -19.90 -1.11
CA GLU A 159 -10.62 -19.56 -0.27
C GLU A 159 -10.77 -18.05 -0.01
N ALA A 160 -9.73 -17.26 -0.22
CA ALA A 160 -9.74 -15.83 0.02
C ALA A 160 -10.83 -15.11 -0.79
N ASP A 161 -11.48 -14.10 -0.19
CA ASP A 161 -12.37 -13.20 -0.92
C ASP A 161 -11.63 -12.48 -2.07
N PRO A 162 -12.26 -12.28 -3.26
CA PRO A 162 -11.60 -11.65 -4.40
C PRO A 162 -10.92 -10.31 -4.11
N GLU A 163 -11.57 -9.43 -3.34
CA GLU A 163 -10.98 -8.14 -3.01
C GLU A 163 -9.74 -8.30 -2.14
N LEU A 164 -9.85 -9.14 -1.11
CA LEU A 164 -8.74 -9.43 -0.21
C LEU A 164 -7.56 -10.04 -0.98
N LEU A 165 -7.83 -10.98 -1.89
CA LEU A 165 -6.83 -11.63 -2.73
C LEU A 165 -6.09 -10.61 -3.60
N ILE A 166 -6.82 -9.81 -4.38
CA ILE A 166 -6.22 -8.82 -5.30
C ILE A 166 -5.43 -7.76 -4.53
N ASN A 167 -5.97 -7.24 -3.43
CA ASN A 167 -5.30 -6.21 -2.64
C ASN A 167 -4.05 -6.77 -1.95
N SER A 168 -4.11 -7.98 -1.38
CA SER A 168 -2.96 -8.61 -0.72
C SER A 168 -1.84 -8.91 -1.71
N LEU A 169 -2.16 -9.46 -2.89
CA LEU A 169 -1.17 -9.70 -3.94
C LEU A 169 -0.54 -8.40 -4.45
N SER A 170 -1.35 -7.35 -4.63
CA SER A 170 -0.84 -6.02 -5.01
C SER A 170 0.20 -5.48 -4.01
N MET A 171 0.03 -5.77 -2.72
CA MET A 171 0.92 -5.32 -1.66
C MET A 171 2.17 -6.20 -1.51
N LEU A 172 2.00 -7.53 -1.58
CA LEU A 172 3.00 -8.53 -1.24
C LEU A 172 3.90 -8.93 -2.41
N CYS A 173 3.39 -8.91 -3.64
CA CYS A 173 4.21 -9.26 -4.80
C CYS A 173 5.38 -8.28 -4.96
N PRO A 174 6.58 -8.78 -5.35
CA PRO A 174 7.80 -7.98 -5.44
C PRO A 174 7.83 -7.12 -6.72
N PHE A 175 6.80 -6.29 -6.92
CA PHE A 175 6.79 -5.29 -7.99
C PHE A 175 7.62 -4.06 -7.61
N ASP A 176 8.13 -3.37 -8.64
CA ASP A 176 8.84 -2.12 -8.46
C ASP A 176 7.94 -1.02 -7.88
N PRO A 177 8.52 0.00 -7.23
CA PRO A 177 7.75 1.10 -6.63
C PRO A 177 6.76 1.78 -7.58
N SER A 178 7.11 1.97 -8.86
CA SER A 178 6.21 2.55 -9.88
C SER A 178 4.97 1.69 -10.12
N ASP A 179 5.15 0.38 -10.17
CA ASP A 179 4.08 -0.58 -10.44
C ASP A 179 3.14 -0.70 -9.25
N LYS A 180 3.70 -0.71 -8.02
CA LYS A 180 2.91 -0.61 -6.79
C LYS A 180 2.13 0.69 -6.72
N GLN A 181 2.68 1.79 -7.24
CA GLN A 181 1.96 3.06 -7.32
C GLN A 181 0.79 2.95 -8.31
N ALA A 182 0.98 2.33 -9.47
CA ALA A 182 -0.10 2.09 -10.43
C ALA A 182 -1.24 1.24 -9.83
N LEU A 183 -0.90 0.22 -9.02
CA LEU A 183 -1.89 -0.60 -8.29
C LEU A 183 -2.67 0.19 -7.23
N LEU A 184 -2.01 1.13 -6.53
CA LEU A 184 -2.66 2.05 -5.59
C LEU A 184 -3.65 2.99 -6.29
N GLU A 185 -3.23 3.54 -7.42
CA GLU A 185 -3.96 4.56 -8.17
C GLU A 185 -5.08 3.97 -9.03
N ALA A 186 -5.12 2.65 -9.20
CA ALA A 186 -6.20 1.95 -9.88
C ALA A 186 -7.57 2.34 -9.27
N PRO A 187 -8.51 2.90 -10.06
CA PRO A 187 -9.72 3.54 -9.55
C PRO A 187 -10.72 2.55 -8.95
N SER A 188 -10.65 1.27 -9.35
CA SER A 188 -11.59 0.22 -8.94
C SER A 188 -10.88 -1.12 -8.78
N LEU A 189 -11.53 -2.07 -8.12
CA LEU A 189 -11.02 -3.44 -7.99
C LEU A 189 -10.79 -4.14 -9.35
N PRO A 190 -11.69 -4.09 -10.34
CA PRO A 190 -11.43 -4.65 -11.67
C PRO A 190 -10.20 -4.07 -12.36
N THR A 191 -10.06 -2.73 -12.34
CA THR A 191 -8.88 -2.09 -12.94
C THR A 191 -7.60 -2.50 -12.23
N ARG A 192 -7.64 -2.64 -10.89
CA ARG A 192 -6.49 -3.13 -10.13
C ARG A 192 -6.12 -4.56 -10.48
N ARG A 193 -7.10 -5.45 -10.64
CA ARG A 193 -6.88 -6.82 -11.11
C ARG A 193 -6.22 -6.83 -12.48
N GLU A 194 -6.72 -6.03 -13.42
CA GLU A 194 -6.18 -5.97 -14.78
C GLU A 194 -4.74 -5.46 -14.78
N THR A 195 -4.43 -4.42 -14.01
CA THR A 195 -3.06 -3.95 -13.78
C THR A 195 -2.20 -5.07 -13.20
N LEU A 196 -2.67 -5.77 -12.17
CA LEU A 196 -1.94 -6.87 -11.53
C LEU A 196 -1.63 -8.02 -12.51
N VAL A 197 -2.62 -8.41 -13.33
CA VAL A 197 -2.45 -9.40 -14.40
C VAL A 197 -1.39 -8.94 -15.40
N THR A 198 -1.48 -7.70 -15.86
CA THR A 198 -0.54 -7.11 -16.83
C THR A 198 0.89 -7.12 -16.28
N LEU A 199 1.08 -6.75 -15.01
CA LEU A 199 2.39 -6.75 -14.37
C LEU A 199 2.98 -8.16 -14.25
N MET A 200 2.17 -9.16 -13.86
CA MET A 200 2.63 -10.55 -13.82
C MET A 200 3.03 -11.07 -15.20
N GLU A 201 2.25 -10.74 -16.25
CA GLU A 201 2.57 -11.14 -17.62
C GLU A 201 3.86 -10.48 -18.12
N ILE A 202 4.08 -9.19 -17.84
CA ILE A 202 5.31 -8.48 -18.19
C ILE A 202 6.51 -9.14 -17.50
N ALA A 203 6.40 -9.42 -16.20
CA ALA A 203 7.47 -10.08 -15.45
C ALA A 203 7.82 -11.46 -16.02
N LEU A 204 6.81 -12.24 -16.41
CA LEU A 204 6.99 -13.55 -17.04
C LEU A 204 7.66 -13.46 -18.42
N ARG A 205 7.39 -12.41 -19.21
CA ARG A 205 8.04 -12.19 -20.50
C ARG A 205 9.47 -11.64 -20.35
N GLY A 206 9.70 -10.78 -19.36
CA GLY A 206 11.02 -10.24 -19.06
C GLY A 206 12.00 -11.29 -18.53
N GLY A 207 11.50 -12.34 -17.86
CA GLY A 207 12.32 -13.46 -17.40
C GLY A 207 12.90 -14.35 -18.50
N THR A 208 12.39 -14.28 -19.74
CA THR A 208 12.90 -15.06 -20.87
C THR A 208 14.03 -14.39 -21.68
N ASP A 209 14.26 -13.08 -21.50
CA ASP A 209 15.25 -12.33 -22.28
C ASP A 209 16.59 -12.09 -21.56
N GLY A 210 16.71 -12.52 -20.29
CA GLY A 210 17.92 -12.34 -19.46
C GLY A 210 19.08 -13.33 -19.71
N GLU A 211 18.89 -14.39 -20.51
CA GLU A 211 19.93 -15.39 -20.82
C GLU A 211 20.53 -15.26 -22.23
N ARG A 212 20.25 -14.17 -22.96
CA ARG A 212 20.82 -13.94 -24.30
C ARG A 212 21.39 -12.55 -24.49
N LEU A 213 22.36 -12.17 -23.66
CA LEU A 213 23.35 -11.17 -24.01
C LEU A 213 24.73 -11.65 -23.51
N GLN A 214 25.41 -12.31 -24.46
CA GLN A 214 26.84 -12.65 -24.61
C GLN A 214 27.76 -12.63 -23.39
#